data_AF-A0A538LBE8-F1
#
_entry.id   AF-A0A538LBE8-F1
#
_cell.length_a   1.000
_cell.length_b   1.000
_cell.length_c   1.000
_cell.angle_alpha   90.00
_cell.angle_beta   90.00
_cell.angle_gamma   90.00
#
_symmetry.space_group_name_H-M   'P 1'
#
loop_
_entity.id
_entity.type
_entity.pdbx_description
1 polymer ?
#
loop_
_entity_poly.entity_id
_entity_poly.type
_entity_poly.pdbx_seq_one_letter_code
_entity_poly.pdbx_strand_id
1 'polypeptide(L)'
;MATVHRVILSVFTLGVVVQFFLAGLGVFRVQGGASDSHFDHVFAPHRALGNVLFIVALLVLLAALVARLGRGQVLLGLVLALLVFLQSILANNGPSWVRALHPVVAVLILALAGSFTGRLWRAHRAAL
;
A
#
# COMPACT_ATOMS: atom_id res chain seq x y z
N MET A 1 -11.63 -18.53 -6.62
CA MET A 1 -11.74 -17.07 -6.36
C MET A 1 -11.09 -16.63 -5.04
N ALA A 2 -11.24 -17.35 -3.93
CA ALA A 2 -10.51 -17.05 -2.67
C ALA A 2 -8.97 -17.07 -2.83
N THR A 3 -8.43 -17.95 -3.67
CA THR A 3 -6.99 -17.98 -4.03
C THR A 3 -6.53 -16.69 -4.71
N VAL A 4 -7.31 -16.18 -5.67
CA VAL A 4 -6.99 -14.94 -6.40
C VAL A 4 -6.91 -13.77 -5.43
N HIS A 5 -7.91 -13.58 -4.57
CA HIS A 5 -7.89 -12.54 -3.53
C HIS A 5 -6.65 -12.66 -2.62
N ARG A 6 -6.32 -13.88 -2.17
CA ARG A 6 -5.13 -14.12 -1.31
C ARG A 6 -3.82 -13.76 -2.01
N VAL A 7 -3.67 -14.11 -3.28
CA VAL A 7 -2.48 -13.80 -4.08
C VAL A 7 -2.36 -12.30 -4.31
N ILE A 8 -3.44 -11.63 -4.74
CA ILE A 8 -3.44 -10.17 -4.96
C ILE A 8 -3.11 -9.42 -3.67
N LEU A 9 -3.69 -9.81 -2.53
CA LEU A 9 -3.37 -9.18 -1.25
C LEU A 9 -1.91 -9.41 -0.82
N SER A 10 -1.34 -10.57 -1.16
CA SER A 10 0.08 -10.86 -0.91
C SER A 10 0.98 -9.96 -1.77
N VAL A 11 0.67 -9.82 -3.06
CA VAL A 11 1.36 -8.90 -3.98
C VAL A 11 1.26 -7.46 -3.49
N PHE A 12 0.08 -7.02 -3.07
CA PHE A 12 -0.11 -5.70 -2.47
C PHE A 12 0.78 -5.51 -1.24
N THR A 13 0.77 -6.47 -0.31
CA THR A 13 1.57 -6.41 0.93
C THR A 13 3.07 -6.30 0.62
N LEU A 14 3.59 -7.13 -0.29
CA LEU A 14 4.98 -7.08 -0.72
C LEU A 14 5.31 -5.75 -1.43
N GLY A 15 4.41 -5.27 -2.28
CA GLY A 15 4.58 -3.98 -2.94
C GLY A 15 4.65 -2.81 -1.95
N VAL A 16 3.91 -2.85 -0.85
CA VAL A 16 4.04 -1.85 0.23
C VAL A 16 5.42 -1.92 0.90
N VAL A 17 5.99 -3.11 1.09
CA VAL A 17 7.38 -3.23 1.59
C VAL A 17 8.38 -2.60 0.61
N VAL A 18 8.21 -2.85 -0.69
CA VAL A 18 9.04 -2.21 -1.73
C VAL A 18 8.85 -0.69 -1.73
N GLN A 19 7.64 -0.18 -1.47
CA GLN A 19 7.41 1.26 -1.34
C GLN A 19 8.25 1.92 -0.24
N PHE A 20 8.35 1.29 0.93
CA PHE A 20 9.19 1.79 2.01
C PHE A 20 10.67 1.81 1.61
N PHE A 21 11.14 0.77 0.93
CA PHE A 21 12.50 0.74 0.39
C PHE A 21 12.75 1.88 -0.60
N LEU A 22 11.84 2.10 -1.55
CA LEU A 22 11.98 3.18 -2.55
C LEU A 22 11.91 4.57 -1.91
N ALA A 23 11.08 4.77 -0.89
CA ALA A 23 11.03 6.02 -0.12
C ALA A 23 12.36 6.27 0.60
N GLY A 24 12.89 5.27 1.32
CA GLY A 24 14.18 5.35 1.98
C GLY A 24 15.33 5.61 1.01
N LEU A 25 15.33 4.92 -0.14
CA LEU A 25 16.31 5.14 -1.21
C LEU A 25 16.27 6.58 -1.73
N GLY A 26 15.08 7.16 -1.90
CA GLY A 26 14.91 8.58 -2.26
C GLY A 26 15.54 9.51 -1.20
N VAL A 27 15.25 9.28 0.09
CA VAL A 27 15.81 10.05 1.21
C VAL A 27 17.35 10.03 1.21
N PHE A 28 17.96 8.85 1.07
CA PHE A 28 19.43 8.74 1.04
C PHE A 28 20.06 9.36 -0.21
N ARG A 29 19.34 9.42 -1.34
CA ARG A 29 19.84 10.05 -2.59
C ARG A 29 19.80 11.57 -2.57
N VAL A 30 18.95 12.18 -1.74
CA VAL A 30 18.87 13.64 -1.57
C VAL A 30 19.64 14.14 -0.33
N GLN A 31 20.38 13.25 0.33
CA GLN A 31 21.16 13.59 1.51
C GLN A 31 22.24 14.62 1.15
N GLY A 32 22.17 15.81 1.73
CA GLY A 32 23.05 16.94 1.40
C GLY A 32 22.37 18.09 0.63
N GLY A 33 21.08 17.95 0.32
CA GLY A 33 20.29 18.95 -0.39
C GLY A 33 20.02 18.56 -1.84
N ALA A 34 18.87 18.97 -2.37
CA ALA A 34 18.44 18.69 -3.72
C ALA A 34 17.60 19.84 -4.25
N SER A 35 17.72 20.14 -5.54
CA SER A 35 16.70 20.95 -6.24
C SER A 35 15.38 20.17 -6.30
N ASP A 36 14.26 20.87 -6.48
CA ASP A 36 12.94 20.25 -6.65
C ASP A 36 12.93 19.22 -7.79
N SER A 37 13.60 19.52 -8.91
CA SER A 37 13.73 18.61 -10.06
C SER A 37 14.48 17.32 -9.72
N HIS A 38 15.53 17.41 -8.90
CA HIS A 38 16.28 16.24 -8.46
C HIS A 38 15.48 15.41 -7.47
N PHE A 39 14.79 16.06 -6.52
CA PHE A 39 13.86 15.42 -5.60
C PHE A 39 12.79 14.64 -6.38
N ASP A 40 12.17 15.27 -7.38
CA ASP A 40 11.16 14.61 -8.17
C ASP A 40 11.68 13.41 -8.93
N HIS A 41 12.89 13.50 -9.48
CA HIS A 41 13.47 12.36 -10.18
C HIS A 41 13.72 11.17 -9.24
N VAL A 42 14.31 11.41 -8.05
CA VAL A 42 14.69 10.30 -7.15
C VAL A 42 13.48 9.60 -6.52
N PHE A 43 12.37 10.32 -6.31
CA PHE A 43 11.12 9.76 -5.77
C PHE A 43 10.15 9.27 -6.86
N ALA A 44 10.47 9.44 -8.15
CA ALA A 44 9.61 8.99 -9.24
C ALA A 44 9.25 7.49 -9.17
N PRO A 45 10.19 6.55 -8.88
CA PRO A 45 9.85 5.15 -8.74
C PRO A 45 8.87 4.87 -7.57
N HIS A 46 9.05 5.56 -6.45
CA HIS A 46 8.14 5.47 -5.29
C HIS A 46 6.73 5.95 -5.65
N ARG A 47 6.61 7.10 -6.33
CA ARG A 47 5.31 7.61 -6.79
C ARG A 47 4.64 6.67 -7.80
N ALA A 48 5.41 6.16 -8.76
CA ALA A 48 4.91 5.25 -9.78
C ALA A 48 4.36 3.96 -9.16
N LEU A 49 5.11 3.33 -8.24
CA LEU A 49 4.64 2.15 -7.53
C LEU A 49 3.42 2.46 -6.65
N GLY A 50 3.32 3.65 -6.07
CA GLY A 50 2.16 4.08 -5.30
C GLY A 50 0.88 4.11 -6.12
N ASN A 51 0.96 4.64 -7.34
CA ASN A 51 -0.16 4.65 -8.28
C ASN A 51 -0.57 3.22 -8.69
N VAL A 52 0.40 2.33 -8.92
CA VAL A 52 0.13 0.91 -9.19
C VAL A 52 -0.57 0.25 -8.00
N LEU A 53 -0.09 0.50 -6.78
CA LEU A 53 -0.68 -0.08 -5.57
C LEU A 53 -2.10 0.42 -5.29
N PHE A 54 -2.44 1.65 -5.70
CA PHE A 54 -3.83 2.11 -5.65
C PHE A 54 -4.74 1.22 -6.51
N ILE A 55 -4.32 0.95 -7.76
CA ILE A 55 -5.05 0.03 -8.66
C ILE A 55 -5.13 -1.37 -8.04
N VAL A 56 -4.03 -1.88 -7.48
CA VAL A 56 -4.01 -3.20 -6.84
C VAL A 56 -4.95 -3.25 -5.62
N ALA A 57 -5.05 -2.19 -4.82
CA ALA A 57 -5.99 -2.12 -3.70
C ALA A 57 -7.45 -2.22 -4.18
N LEU A 58 -7.78 -1.55 -5.28
CA LEU A 58 -9.10 -1.69 -5.91
C LEU A 58 -9.33 -3.12 -6.41
N LEU A 59 -8.30 -3.79 -6.95
CA LEU A 59 -8.39 -5.19 -7.36
C LEU A 59 -8.57 -6.14 -6.17
N VAL A 60 -7.98 -5.85 -5.00
CA VAL A 60 -8.25 -6.60 -3.75
C VAL A 60 -9.74 -6.50 -3.40
N LEU A 61 -10.29 -5.28 -3.39
CA LEU A 61 -11.71 -5.04 -3.12
C LEU A 61 -12.60 -5.75 -4.14
N LEU A 62 -12.32 -5.58 -5.43
CA LEU A 62 -13.09 -6.20 -6.51
C LEU A 62 -13.05 -7.73 -6.41
N ALA A 63 -11.89 -8.32 -6.15
CA ALA A 63 -11.76 -9.76 -5.96
C ALA A 63 -12.60 -10.25 -4.76
N ALA A 64 -12.66 -9.49 -3.66
CA ALA A 64 -13.50 -9.84 -2.52
C ALA A 64 -15.01 -9.79 -2.87
N LEU A 65 -15.45 -8.78 -3.61
CA LEU A 65 -16.84 -8.62 -4.05
C LEU A 65 -17.26 -9.72 -5.03
N VAL A 66 -16.47 -9.95 -6.10
CA VAL A 66 -16.75 -10.95 -7.13
C VAL A 66 -16.74 -12.36 -6.54
N ALA A 67 -15.80 -12.64 -5.63
CA ALA A 67 -15.73 -13.93 -4.94
C ALA A 67 -16.77 -14.09 -3.82
N ARG A 68 -17.60 -13.06 -3.56
CA ARG A 68 -18.59 -13.02 -2.47
C ARG A 68 -18.00 -13.41 -1.12
N LEU A 69 -16.81 -12.89 -0.82
CA LEU A 69 -16.16 -13.14 0.47
C LEU A 69 -16.93 -12.46 1.61
N GLY A 70 -16.58 -12.84 2.85
CA GLY A 70 -17.19 -12.26 4.04
C GLY A 70 -17.02 -10.73 4.12
N ARG A 71 -17.90 -10.10 4.91
CA ARG A 71 -17.91 -8.64 5.15
C ARG A 71 -16.54 -8.08 5.55
N GLY A 72 -15.76 -8.84 6.33
CA GLY A 72 -14.42 -8.42 6.75
C GLY A 72 -13.42 -8.24 5.60
N GLN A 73 -13.47 -9.08 4.56
CA GLN A 73 -12.57 -9.00 3.40
C GLN A 73 -12.97 -7.84 2.49
N VAL A 74 -14.27 -7.63 2.30
CA VAL A 74 -14.79 -6.48 1.55
C VAL A 74 -14.41 -5.16 2.26
N LEU A 75 -14.62 -5.09 3.57
CA LEU A 75 -14.26 -3.89 4.35
C LEU A 75 -12.76 -3.63 4.33
N LEU A 76 -11.92 -4.66 4.44
CA LEU A 76 -10.48 -4.51 4.29
C LEU A 76 -10.12 -3.90 2.94
N GLY A 77 -10.61 -4.46 1.83
CA GLY A 77 -10.32 -3.97 0.49
C GLY A 77 -10.71 -2.50 0.33
N LEU A 78 -11.88 -2.12 0.85
CA LEU A 78 -12.35 -0.74 0.84
C LEU A 78 -11.44 0.18 1.67
N VAL A 79 -11.10 -0.22 2.90
CA VAL A 79 -10.22 0.57 3.77
C VAL A 79 -8.83 0.73 3.15
N LEU A 80 -8.25 -0.33 2.59
CA LEU A 80 -6.95 -0.24 1.91
C LEU A 80 -6.99 0.73 0.73
N ALA A 81 -8.03 0.67 -0.11
CA ALA A 81 -8.18 1.59 -1.24
C ALA A 81 -8.30 3.06 -0.78
N LEU A 82 -9.10 3.33 0.26
CA LEU A 82 -9.25 4.67 0.84
C LEU A 82 -7.96 5.17 1.48
N LEU A 83 -7.25 4.32 2.21
CA LEU A 83 -5.97 4.69 2.83
C LEU A 83 -4.90 4.98 1.78
N VAL A 84 -4.80 4.19 0.71
CA VAL A 84 -3.84 4.45 -0.38
C VAL A 84 -4.21 5.71 -1.15
N PHE A 85 -5.50 5.99 -1.36
CA PHE A 85 -5.92 7.28 -1.91
C PHE A 85 -5.52 8.45 -1.00
N LEU A 86 -5.73 8.31 0.31
CA LEU A 86 -5.32 9.29 1.32
C LEU A 86 -3.80 9.51 1.32
N GLN A 87 -2.98 8.49 1.05
CA GLN A 87 -1.52 8.65 0.93
C GLN A 87 -1.13 9.72 -0.10
N SER A 88 -1.82 9.76 -1.25
CA SER A 88 -1.57 10.76 -2.29
C SER A 88 -1.94 12.17 -1.83
N ILE A 89 -3.05 12.31 -1.10
CA ILE A 89 -3.44 13.60 -0.52
C ILE A 89 -2.39 14.07 0.49
N LEU A 90 -2.02 13.20 1.44
CA LEU A 90 -1.05 13.52 2.50
C LEU A 90 0.34 13.85 1.93
N ALA A 91 0.78 13.19 0.85
CA ALA A 91 2.09 13.46 0.28
C ALA A 91 2.18 14.86 -0.36
N ASN A 92 1.07 15.36 -0.93
CA ASN A 92 1.09 16.53 -1.81
C ASN A 92 0.42 17.78 -1.21
N ASN A 93 -0.31 17.67 -0.11
CA ASN A 93 -1.17 18.75 0.40
C ASN A 93 -0.91 19.07 1.87
N GLY A 94 -1.13 20.33 2.22
CA GLY A 94 -1.08 20.80 3.61
C GLY A 94 0.33 21.13 4.13
N PRO A 95 0.42 21.61 5.38
CA PRO A 95 1.68 21.95 6.04
C PRO A 95 2.54 20.70 6.30
N SER A 96 3.83 20.90 6.56
CA SER A 96 4.81 19.81 6.73
C SER A 96 4.40 18.76 7.77
N TRP A 97 3.78 19.17 8.88
CA TRP A 97 3.32 18.25 9.92
C TRP A 97 2.14 17.37 9.48
N VAL A 98 1.29 17.83 8.55
CA VAL A 98 0.23 17.01 7.93
C VAL A 98 0.88 16.01 6.97
N ARG A 99 1.82 16.46 6.15
CA ARG A 99 2.54 15.57 5.22
C ARG A 99 3.34 14.50 5.95
N ALA A 100 3.84 14.80 7.14
CA ALA A 100 4.51 13.83 8.02
C ALA A 100 3.61 12.67 8.48
N LEU A 101 2.27 12.78 8.35
CA LEU A 101 1.36 11.67 8.58
C LEU A 101 1.41 10.61 7.47
N HIS A 102 1.93 10.94 6.29
CA HIS A 102 2.08 10.00 5.17
C HIS A 102 2.77 8.68 5.59
N PRO A 103 4.00 8.68 6.13
CA PRO A 103 4.66 7.45 6.57
C PRO A 103 3.94 6.76 7.74
N VAL A 104 3.25 7.49 8.62
CA VAL A 104 2.48 6.90 9.73
C VAL A 104 1.31 6.08 9.20
N VAL A 105 0.55 6.62 8.25
CA VAL A 105 -0.56 5.91 7.60
C VAL A 105 -0.03 4.77 6.72
N ALA A 106 1.16 4.89 6.12
CA ALA A 106 1.80 3.79 5.39
C ALA A 106 2.09 2.58 6.31
N VAL A 107 2.51 2.81 7.56
CA VAL A 107 2.71 1.74 8.56
C VAL A 107 1.37 1.04 8.88
N LEU A 108 0.29 1.80 9.04
CA LEU A 108 -1.04 1.24 9.24
C LEU A 108 -1.48 0.37 8.06
N ILE A 109 -1.27 0.82 6.83
CA ILE A 109 -1.57 0.04 5.61
C ILE A 109 -0.79 -1.29 5.64
N LEU A 110 0.51 -1.24 5.93
CA LEU A 110 1.35 -2.44 6.00
C LEU A 110 0.87 -3.41 7.09
N ALA A 111 0.54 -2.90 8.28
CA ALA A 111 0.05 -3.72 9.38
C ALA A 111 -1.29 -4.40 9.05
N LEU A 112 -2.23 -3.65 8.47
CA LEU A 112 -3.52 -4.19 8.03
C LEU A 112 -3.34 -5.25 6.94
N ALA A 113 -2.65 -4.91 5.85
CA ALA A 113 -2.44 -5.82 4.72
C ALA A 113 -1.66 -7.08 5.15
N GLY A 114 -0.56 -6.91 5.88
CA GLY A 114 0.27 -8.01 6.38
C GLY A 114 -0.49 -8.93 7.34
N SER A 115 -1.25 -8.38 8.29
CA SER A 115 -2.01 -9.20 9.25
C SER A 115 -3.08 -10.06 8.56
N PHE A 116 -3.80 -9.50 7.58
CA PHE A 116 -4.82 -10.23 6.82
C PHE A 116 -4.19 -11.25 5.87
N THR A 117 -3.11 -10.90 5.17
CA THR A 117 -2.33 -11.84 4.36
C THR A 117 -1.90 -13.04 5.20
N GLY A 118 -1.32 -12.80 6.37
CA GLY A 118 -0.90 -13.86 7.29
C GLY A 118 -2.06 -14.75 7.75
N ARG A 119 -3.22 -14.18 8.08
CA ARG A 119 -4.42 -14.95 8.45
C ARG A 119 -4.92 -15.82 7.31
N LEU A 120 -5.00 -15.30 6.08
CA LEU A 120 -5.45 -16.05 4.92
C LEU A 120 -4.53 -17.24 4.60
N TRP A 121 -3.21 -17.06 4.72
CA TRP A 121 -2.26 -18.16 4.50
C TRP A 121 -2.28 -19.20 5.61
N ARG A 122 -2.46 -18.79 6.88
CA ARG A 122 -2.65 -19.76 7.98
C ARG A 122 -3.92 -20.59 7.80
N ALA A 123 -5.04 -19.95 7.46
CA ALA A 123 -6.30 -20.64 7.21
C ALA A 123 -6.21 -21.63 6.03
N HIS A 124 -5.51 -21.25 4.95
CA HIS A 124 -5.28 -22.16 3.82
C HIS A 124 -4.46 -23.39 4.21
N ARG A 125 -3.37 -23.22 4.97
CA ARG A 125 -2.52 -24.35 5.40
C ARG A 125 -3.24 -25.30 6.34
N ALA A 126 -4.16 -24.81 7.18
CA ALA A 126 -4.95 -25.64 8.08
C ALA A 126 -6.05 -26.44 7.37
N ALA A 127 -6.37 -26.11 6.11
CA ALA A 127 -7.38 -26.78 5.30
C ALA A 127 -6.80 -27.78 4.29
N LEU A 128 -5.47 -27.94 4.28
CA LEU A 128 -4.73 -28.97 3.53
C LEU A 128 -4.49 -30.18 4.45
#